data_AF-A0A0K8UTN0-F1
#
_entry.id   AF-A0A0K8UTN0-F1
#
_cell.length_a   1.000
_cell.length_b   1.000
_cell.length_c   1.000
_cell.angle_alpha   90.00
_cell.angle_beta   90.00
_cell.angle_gamma   90.00
#
_symmetry.space_group_name_H-M   'P 1'
#
loop_
_entity.id
_entity.type
_entity.pdbx_description
1 polymer ?
#
loop_
_entity_poly.entity_id
_entity_poly.type
_entity_poly.pdbx_seq_one_letter_code
_entity_poly.pdbx_strand_id
1 'polypeptide(L)'
;MCSKSSSGHYESTCLSGEDVLTVAVDAKLTRNQYNIIRLTARDKFPSYKVIQEEKKKCYPSKEHIKATNTLVCSTLPSLLDHTICRLIIAQRTVIDSIPAKDLHKLRMYTKWEFDGSSGHSSYKQVFHGIEASDSAASITSIVLIRIVLGEKVVWQNPAPSFTNDLIVEVPKPGFGNSNDGNIARRFFKEAEVSAEIKKLDLTLIKRLHNILIPVASGHKINVEKFTKYCQDTAR
;
A
#
# COMPACT_ATOMS: atom_id res chain seq x y z
N MET A 1 16.63 50.85 -19.15
CA MET A 1 16.38 49.55 -19.81
C MET A 1 16.81 48.44 -18.87
N CYS A 2 15.86 47.71 -18.26
CA CYS A 2 16.02 46.29 -17.96
C CYS A 2 14.65 45.72 -17.56
N SER A 3 14.06 45.02 -18.54
CA SER A 3 13.09 43.92 -18.44
C SER A 3 12.08 43.91 -17.28
N LYS A 4 10.83 44.24 -17.62
CA LYS A 4 9.64 43.69 -16.97
C LYS A 4 9.67 42.17 -17.13
N SER A 5 9.97 41.43 -16.06
CA SER A 5 9.62 40.01 -15.98
C SER A 5 8.12 39.91 -15.74
N SER A 6 7.41 39.33 -16.70
CA SER A 6 6.00 38.96 -16.61
C SER A 6 5.74 38.09 -15.38
N SER A 7 5.25 38.71 -14.30
CA SER A 7 4.70 37.98 -13.16
C SER A 7 3.38 37.37 -13.59
N GLY A 8 3.41 36.11 -14.02
CA GLY A 8 2.21 35.31 -14.16
C GLY A 8 1.49 35.30 -12.81
N HIS A 9 0.27 35.85 -12.79
CA HIS A 9 -0.64 35.68 -11.67
C HIS A 9 -1.00 34.20 -11.57
N TYR A 10 -0.21 33.42 -10.83
CA TYR A 10 -0.70 32.17 -10.26
C TYR A 10 -1.64 32.60 -9.13
N GLU A 11 -2.95 32.56 -9.39
CA GLU A 11 -3.93 32.57 -8.32
C GLU A 11 -3.58 31.43 -7.35
N SER A 12 -3.17 31.79 -6.14
CA SER A 12 -2.88 30.85 -5.06
C SER A 12 -4.22 30.28 -4.59
N THR A 13 -4.69 29.24 -5.28
CA THR A 13 -5.91 28.53 -4.91
C THR A 13 -5.61 27.61 -3.72
N CYS A 14 -6.50 27.63 -2.73
CA CYS A 14 -6.46 26.69 -1.62
C CYS A 14 -6.61 25.27 -2.16
N LEU A 15 -5.80 24.33 -1.65
CA LEU A 15 -5.85 22.93 -2.06
C LEU A 15 -7.24 22.35 -1.82
N SER A 16 -7.69 21.49 -2.73
CA SER A 16 -8.93 20.74 -2.56
C SER A 16 -8.83 19.78 -1.37
N GLY A 17 -9.98 19.34 -0.86
CA GLY A 17 -10.03 18.34 0.21
C GLY A 17 -9.30 17.04 -0.16
N GLU A 18 -9.45 16.59 -1.41
CA GLU A 18 -8.81 15.37 -1.89
C GLU A 18 -7.30 15.53 -2.00
N ASP A 19 -6.84 16.64 -2.58
CA ASP A 19 -5.40 16.91 -2.74
C ASP A 19 -4.69 17.02 -1.39
N VAL A 20 -5.32 17.72 -0.43
CA VAL A 20 -4.72 17.88 0.89
C VAL A 20 -4.71 16.57 1.68
N LEU A 21 -5.71 15.70 1.49
CA LEU A 21 -5.72 14.37 2.10
C LEU A 21 -4.59 13.51 1.51
N THR A 22 -4.40 13.53 0.19
CA THR A 22 -3.31 12.84 -0.50
C THR A 22 -1.96 13.30 0.03
N VAL A 23 -1.71 14.62 0.09
CA VAL A 23 -0.47 15.17 0.66
C VAL A 23 -0.26 14.71 2.10
N ALA A 24 -1.29 14.73 2.93
CA ALA A 24 -1.17 14.32 4.33
C ALA A 24 -0.84 12.84 4.50
N VAL A 25 -1.40 11.97 3.65
CA VAL A 25 -1.18 10.51 3.68
C VAL A 25 0.19 10.15 3.10
N ASP A 26 0.49 10.64 1.89
CA ASP A 26 1.71 10.29 1.16
C ASP A 26 2.97 10.81 1.85
N ALA A 27 2.91 12.03 2.41
CA ALA A 27 4.00 12.60 3.20
C ALA A 27 3.98 12.14 4.67
N LYS A 28 3.06 11.25 5.07
CA LYS A 28 2.93 10.70 6.43
C LYS A 28 2.85 11.78 7.51
N LEU A 29 2.14 12.87 7.24
CA LEU A 29 2.05 14.02 8.13
C LEU A 29 1.16 13.71 9.34
N THR A 30 1.71 13.94 10.53
CA THR A 30 0.90 14.03 11.76
C THR A 30 0.03 15.28 11.73
N ARG A 31 -1.05 15.29 12.53
CA ARG A 31 -1.91 16.49 12.69
C ARG A 31 -1.11 17.73 13.10
N ASN A 32 -0.11 17.56 13.98
CA ASN A 32 0.71 18.67 14.43
C ASN A 32 1.60 19.22 13.31
N GLN A 33 2.31 18.34 12.59
CA GLN A 33 3.13 18.74 11.43
C GLN A 33 2.31 19.45 10.37
N TYR A 34 1.12 18.92 10.05
CA TYR A 34 0.18 19.57 9.14
C TYR A 34 -0.20 20.97 9.61
N ASN A 35 -0.55 21.12 10.89
CA ASN A 35 -0.92 22.42 11.43
C ASN A 35 0.24 23.42 11.38
N ILE A 36 1.48 22.97 11.62
CA ILE A 36 2.68 23.80 11.48
C ILE A 36 2.86 24.27 10.03
N ILE A 37 2.75 23.37 9.05
CA ILE A 37 2.82 23.72 7.61
C ILE A 37 1.71 24.71 7.24
N ARG A 38 0.50 24.50 7.76
CA ARG A 38 -0.61 25.41 7.54
C ARG A 38 -0.35 26.80 8.12
N LEU A 39 0.36 26.92 9.24
CA LEU A 39 0.66 28.23 9.83
C LEU A 39 1.48 29.11 8.89
N THR A 40 2.36 28.51 8.07
CA THR A 40 3.20 29.25 7.11
C THR A 40 2.51 29.51 5.77
N ALA A 41 1.49 28.72 5.40
CA ALA A 41 0.75 28.86 4.14
C ALA A 41 -0.77 28.63 4.32
N ARG A 42 -1.43 29.54 5.06
CA ARG A 42 -2.85 29.43 5.42
C ARG A 42 -3.80 29.56 4.23
N ASP A 43 -3.38 30.27 3.19
CA ASP A 43 -4.10 30.47 1.93
C ASP A 43 -4.11 29.21 1.08
N LYS A 44 -3.06 28.38 1.18
CA LYS A 44 -2.91 27.13 0.41
C LYS A 44 -3.44 25.89 1.13
N PHE A 45 -3.28 25.83 2.46
CA PHE A 45 -3.63 24.64 3.24
C PHE A 45 -4.94 24.85 4.03
N PRO A 46 -6.01 24.10 3.71
CA PRO A 46 -7.28 24.23 4.42
C PRO A 46 -7.15 23.79 5.89
N SER A 47 -8.18 24.05 6.70
CA SER A 47 -8.17 23.59 8.09
C SER A 47 -8.13 22.06 8.18
N TYR A 48 -7.56 21.52 9.26
CA TYR A 48 -7.52 20.06 9.48
C TYR A 48 -8.93 19.42 9.51
N LYS A 49 -9.98 20.21 9.77
CA LYS A 49 -11.38 19.74 9.71
C LYS A 49 -11.73 19.21 8.32
N VAL A 50 -11.23 19.83 7.26
CA VAL A 50 -11.44 19.39 5.87
C VAL A 50 -10.83 18.00 5.67
N ILE A 51 -9.59 17.77 6.12
CA ILE A 51 -8.96 16.44 6.10
C ILE A 51 -9.81 15.41 6.84
N GLN A 52 -10.37 15.76 8.00
CA GLN A 52 -11.23 14.84 8.77
C GLN A 52 -12.51 14.49 8.02
N GLU A 53 -13.12 15.44 7.32
CA GLU A 53 -14.32 15.23 6.51
C GLU A 53 -14.02 14.32 5.31
N GLU A 54 -12.90 14.53 4.63
CA GLU A 54 -12.46 13.68 3.51
C GLU A 54 -12.10 12.26 3.96
N LYS A 55 -11.44 12.11 5.11
CA LYS A 55 -11.20 10.79 5.71
C LYS A 55 -12.50 10.04 5.99
N LYS A 56 -13.53 10.73 6.51
CA LYS A 56 -14.83 10.11 6.79
C LYS A 56 -15.50 9.56 5.53
N LYS A 57 -15.32 10.19 4.37
CA LYS A 57 -15.83 9.66 3.08
C LYS A 57 -15.17 8.34 2.69
N CYS A 58 -13.99 8.03 3.25
CA CYS A 58 -13.23 6.82 2.96
C CYS A 58 -13.51 5.68 3.93
N TYR A 59 -14.22 5.93 5.04
CA TYR A 59 -14.47 4.92 6.06
C TYR A 59 -15.67 4.04 5.68
N PRO A 60 -15.60 2.71 5.91
CA PRO A 60 -16.75 1.84 5.75
C PRO A 60 -17.84 2.17 6.79
N SER A 61 -19.07 1.72 6.52
CA SER A 61 -20.18 1.91 7.45
C SER A 61 -19.87 1.32 8.82
N LYS A 62 -20.15 2.09 9.88
CA LYS A 62 -19.91 1.66 11.27
C LYS A 62 -20.67 0.40 11.65
N GLU A 63 -21.81 0.15 10.99
CA GLU A 63 -22.66 -1.02 11.23
C GLU A 63 -21.96 -2.33 10.84
N HIS A 64 -20.98 -2.28 9.94
CA HIS A 64 -20.26 -3.43 9.44
C HIS A 64 -18.86 -3.58 10.03
N ILE A 65 -18.48 -2.75 11.01
CA ILE A 65 -17.20 -2.83 11.70
C ILE A 65 -17.44 -3.33 13.12
N LYS A 66 -16.85 -4.49 13.44
CA LYS A 66 -16.79 -5.00 14.80
C LYS A 66 -15.39 -4.78 15.36
N ALA A 67 -15.28 -3.96 16.38
CA ALA A 67 -14.05 -3.74 17.12
C ALA A 67 -14.20 -4.25 18.55
N THR A 68 -13.25 -5.06 19.00
CA THR A 68 -13.06 -5.44 20.41
C THR A 68 -11.69 -4.96 20.88
N ASN A 69 -11.32 -5.30 22.12
CA ASN A 69 -9.99 -5.07 22.66
C ASN A 69 -8.88 -5.90 21.98
N THR A 70 -9.22 -6.93 21.20
CA THR A 70 -8.26 -7.88 20.59
C THR A 70 -8.40 -8.02 19.08
N LEU A 71 -9.51 -7.59 18.48
CA LEU A 71 -9.74 -7.73 17.06
C LEU A 71 -10.52 -6.56 16.48
N VAL A 72 -10.26 -6.27 15.21
CA VAL A 72 -11.13 -5.44 14.38
C VAL A 72 -11.43 -6.25 13.13
N CYS A 73 -12.72 -6.45 12.83
CA CYS A 73 -13.13 -7.15 11.63
C CYS A 73 -14.34 -6.46 10.97
N SER A 74 -14.45 -6.70 9.67
CA SER A 74 -15.62 -6.34 8.89
C SER A 74 -16.07 -7.54 8.06
N THR A 75 -17.32 -7.54 7.60
CA THR A 75 -17.80 -8.59 6.71
C THR A 75 -17.18 -8.40 5.33
N LEU A 76 -16.77 -9.52 4.70
CA LEU A 76 -16.16 -9.47 3.37
C LEU A 76 -17.04 -8.75 2.32
N PRO A 77 -18.37 -8.99 2.25
CA PRO A 77 -19.23 -8.27 1.32
C PRO A 77 -19.21 -6.75 1.56
N SER A 78 -19.31 -6.29 2.81
CA SER A 78 -19.30 -4.86 3.11
C SER A 78 -17.98 -4.19 2.73
N LEU A 79 -16.86 -4.85 3.01
CA LEU A 79 -15.54 -4.33 2.66
C LEU A 79 -15.36 -4.25 1.14
N LEU A 80 -15.81 -5.28 0.42
CA LEU A 80 -15.79 -5.31 -1.04
C LEU A 80 -16.67 -4.21 -1.63
N ASP A 81 -17.93 -4.12 -1.22
CA ASP A 81 -18.88 -3.12 -1.72
C ASP A 81 -18.36 -1.70 -1.49
N HIS A 82 -17.84 -1.42 -0.30
CA HIS A 82 -17.23 -0.12 0.01
C HIS A 82 -16.03 0.20 -0.89
N THR A 83 -15.14 -0.78 -1.08
CA THR A 83 -13.95 -0.64 -1.95
C THR A 83 -14.37 -0.40 -3.40
N ILE A 84 -15.36 -1.14 -3.89
CA ILE A 84 -15.90 -1.03 -5.25
C ILE A 84 -16.53 0.35 -5.46
N CYS A 85 -17.37 0.82 -4.54
CA CYS A 85 -17.97 2.14 -4.60
C CYS A 85 -16.92 3.26 -4.68
N ARG A 86 -15.89 3.19 -3.83
CA ARG A 86 -14.77 4.15 -3.85
C ARG A 86 -14.02 4.13 -5.17
N LEU A 87 -13.79 2.95 -5.74
CA LEU A 87 -13.12 2.83 -7.03
C LEU A 87 -13.96 3.36 -8.19
N ILE A 88 -15.26 3.06 -8.22
CA ILE A 88 -16.17 3.59 -9.26
C ILE A 88 -16.14 5.12 -9.26
N ILE A 89 -16.14 5.74 -8.07
CA ILE A 89 -16.00 7.18 -7.93
C ILE A 89 -14.63 7.66 -8.47
N ALA A 90 -13.53 7.00 -8.06
CA ALA A 90 -12.18 7.37 -8.49
C ALA A 90 -11.93 7.16 -9.99
N GLN A 91 -12.61 6.19 -10.60
CA GLN A 91 -12.49 5.83 -12.03
C GLN A 91 -13.72 6.26 -12.83
N ARG A 92 -14.47 7.24 -12.33
CA ARG A 92 -15.76 7.65 -12.92
C ARG A 92 -15.66 7.94 -14.40
N THR A 93 -14.59 8.62 -14.84
CA THR A 93 -14.33 8.92 -16.26
C THR A 93 -14.23 7.66 -17.12
N VAL A 94 -13.66 6.58 -16.59
CA VAL A 94 -13.55 5.28 -17.27
C VAL A 94 -14.87 4.53 -17.22
N ILE A 95 -15.53 4.50 -16.06
CA ILE A 95 -16.78 3.74 -15.87
C ILE A 95 -17.95 4.37 -16.64
N ASP A 96 -18.06 5.70 -16.65
CA ASP A 96 -19.11 6.44 -17.37
C ASP A 96 -18.98 6.29 -18.91
N SER A 97 -17.81 5.87 -19.41
CA SER A 97 -17.61 5.54 -20.82
C SER A 97 -18.24 4.20 -21.25
N ILE A 98 -18.66 3.37 -20.29
CA ILE A 98 -19.23 2.05 -20.53
C ILE A 98 -20.74 2.18 -20.72
N PRO A 99 -21.32 1.64 -21.81
CA PRO A 99 -22.77 1.67 -22.01
C PRO A 99 -23.52 1.04 -20.84
N ALA A 100 -24.61 1.67 -20.38
CA ALA A 100 -25.40 1.19 -19.24
C ALA A 100 -25.84 -0.28 -19.39
N LYS A 101 -26.15 -0.70 -20.63
CA LYS A 101 -26.52 -2.08 -20.98
C LYS A 101 -25.40 -3.10 -20.73
N ASP A 102 -24.15 -2.67 -20.59
CA ASP A 102 -22.99 -3.55 -20.44
C ASP A 102 -22.42 -3.54 -19.01
N LEU A 103 -22.91 -2.66 -18.13
CA LEU A 103 -22.46 -2.58 -16.73
C LEU A 103 -22.65 -3.90 -15.96
N HIS A 104 -23.76 -4.62 -16.22
CA HIS A 104 -24.03 -5.91 -15.58
C HIS A 104 -23.06 -7.04 -15.99
N LYS A 105 -22.25 -6.83 -17.04
CA LYS A 105 -21.25 -7.80 -17.54
C LYS A 105 -19.86 -7.55 -16.95
N LEU A 106 -19.69 -6.49 -16.16
CA LEU A 106 -18.42 -6.18 -15.52
C LEU A 106 -18.04 -7.27 -14.53
N ARG A 107 -16.77 -7.69 -14.59
CA ARG A 107 -16.19 -8.62 -13.62
C ARG A 107 -14.99 -7.98 -12.96
N MET A 108 -14.93 -8.12 -11.64
CA MET A 108 -13.86 -7.59 -10.82
C MET A 108 -13.01 -8.74 -10.29
N TYR A 109 -11.70 -8.60 -10.37
CA TYR A 109 -10.75 -9.57 -9.88
C TYR A 109 -10.00 -8.99 -8.69
N THR A 110 -10.14 -9.64 -7.53
CA THR A 110 -9.41 -9.32 -6.31
C THR A 110 -8.38 -10.40 -5.99
N LYS A 111 -7.34 -10.01 -5.27
CA LYS A 111 -6.43 -10.90 -4.54
C LYS A 111 -6.62 -10.63 -3.06
N TRP A 112 -6.59 -11.67 -2.24
CA TRP A 112 -6.60 -11.53 -0.79
C TRP A 112 -5.45 -12.34 -0.20
N GLU A 113 -4.96 -11.87 0.94
CA GLU A 113 -3.83 -12.44 1.65
C GLU A 113 -4.13 -12.43 3.15
N PHE A 114 -3.49 -13.33 3.89
CA PHE A 114 -3.53 -13.38 5.34
C PHE A 114 -2.10 -13.55 5.83
N ASP A 115 -1.63 -12.63 6.65
CA ASP A 115 -0.27 -12.65 7.18
C ASP A 115 -0.27 -12.34 8.68
N GLY A 116 0.73 -12.87 9.38
CA GLY A 116 0.92 -12.70 10.80
C GLY A 116 2.33 -12.21 11.11
N SER A 117 2.43 -11.17 11.92
CA SER A 117 3.71 -10.67 12.42
C SER A 117 3.75 -10.76 13.93
N SER A 118 4.87 -11.25 14.47
CA SER A 118 5.21 -11.16 15.88
C SER A 118 6.35 -10.16 16.02
N GLY A 119 6.55 -9.60 17.21
CA GLY A 119 7.59 -8.57 17.36
C GLY A 119 7.09 -7.22 17.81
N HIS A 120 5.79 -7.01 17.86
CA HIS A 120 5.23 -5.70 18.15
C HIS A 120 5.50 -5.25 19.59
N SER A 121 5.53 -3.93 19.78
CA SER A 121 5.63 -3.29 21.08
C SER A 121 4.36 -3.59 21.88
N SER A 122 4.52 -4.20 23.04
CA SER A 122 3.41 -4.45 23.95
C SER A 122 3.06 -3.22 24.77
N TYR A 123 1.78 -2.87 24.76
CA TYR A 123 1.20 -1.83 25.59
C TYR A 123 0.80 -2.43 26.95
N LYS A 124 0.77 -1.59 27.99
CA LYS A 124 0.32 -1.98 29.34
C LYS A 124 -1.22 -2.12 29.43
N GLN A 125 -1.86 -2.56 28.36
CA GLN A 125 -3.31 -2.73 28.30
C GLN A 125 -3.70 -4.05 28.95
N VAL A 126 -4.72 -4.03 29.80
CA VAL A 126 -5.26 -5.27 30.40
C VAL A 126 -6.16 -5.96 29.38
N PHE A 127 -5.82 -7.19 29.01
CA PHE A 127 -6.69 -8.04 28.19
C PHE A 127 -7.56 -8.94 29.09
N HIS A 128 -8.80 -9.18 28.68
CA HIS A 128 -9.63 -10.23 29.27
C HIS A 128 -9.25 -11.55 28.60
N GLY A 129 -8.64 -12.47 29.35
CA GLY A 129 -8.23 -13.79 28.89
C GLY A 129 -6.72 -14.02 28.97
N ILE A 130 -6.31 -15.22 29.40
CA ILE A 130 -4.92 -15.58 29.70
C ILE A 130 -4.07 -15.66 28.42
N GLU A 131 -4.71 -15.83 27.26
CA GLU A 131 -4.05 -16.02 25.96
C GLU A 131 -3.95 -14.74 25.11
N ALA A 132 -4.56 -13.64 25.55
CA ALA A 132 -4.58 -12.41 24.78
C ALA A 132 -3.26 -11.64 24.91
N SER A 133 -2.63 -11.35 23.76
CA SER A 133 -1.37 -10.62 23.67
C SER A 133 -1.40 -9.68 22.46
N ASP A 134 -0.75 -8.52 22.58
CA ASP A 134 -0.50 -7.57 21.49
C ASP A 134 0.93 -7.69 20.92
N SER A 135 1.68 -8.70 21.36
CA SER A 135 3.03 -8.96 20.87
C SER A 135 3.07 -9.52 19.45
N ALA A 136 1.91 -9.96 18.94
CA ALA A 136 1.68 -10.43 17.59
C ALA A 136 0.36 -9.87 17.02
N ALA A 137 0.35 -9.64 15.71
CA ALA A 137 -0.81 -9.17 14.96
C ALA A 137 -1.01 -10.05 13.73
N SER A 138 -2.27 -10.38 13.43
CA SER A 138 -2.66 -11.08 12.21
C SER A 138 -3.57 -10.19 11.38
N ILE A 139 -3.29 -10.05 10.09
CA ILE A 139 -3.98 -9.15 9.19
C ILE A 139 -4.46 -9.93 7.97
N THR A 140 -5.74 -9.78 7.63
CA THR A 140 -6.28 -10.17 6.33
C THR A 140 -6.36 -8.93 5.45
N SER A 141 -5.74 -8.99 4.27
CA SER A 141 -5.70 -7.90 3.30
C SER A 141 -6.40 -8.30 2.01
N ILE A 142 -7.04 -7.34 1.35
CA ILE A 142 -7.65 -7.54 0.03
C ILE A 142 -7.26 -6.40 -0.89
N VAL A 143 -6.85 -6.74 -2.12
CA VAL A 143 -6.41 -5.81 -3.14
C VAL A 143 -7.15 -6.09 -4.43
N LEU A 144 -7.69 -5.05 -5.05
CA LEU A 144 -8.24 -5.19 -6.39
C LEU A 144 -7.12 -5.25 -7.43
N ILE A 145 -7.22 -6.19 -8.35
CA ILE A 145 -6.27 -6.38 -9.44
C ILE A 145 -6.76 -5.68 -10.71
N ARG A 146 -8.00 -5.97 -11.14
CA ARG A 146 -8.52 -5.46 -12.42
C ARG A 146 -10.04 -5.52 -12.53
N ILE A 147 -10.58 -4.70 -13.43
CA ILE A 147 -11.96 -4.71 -13.89
C ILE A 147 -11.96 -5.06 -15.38
N VAL A 148 -12.82 -5.99 -15.79
CA VAL A 148 -12.95 -6.40 -17.19
C VAL A 148 -14.40 -6.38 -17.65
N LEU A 149 -14.59 -6.14 -18.95
CA LEU A 149 -15.85 -6.28 -19.68
C LEU A 149 -15.66 -7.33 -20.77
N GLY A 150 -16.15 -8.54 -20.53
CA GLY A 150 -15.80 -9.69 -21.38
C GLY A 150 -14.29 -9.94 -21.34
N GLU A 151 -13.62 -9.82 -22.49
CA GLU A 151 -12.16 -9.95 -22.60
C GLU A 151 -11.41 -8.61 -22.49
N LYS A 152 -12.13 -7.47 -22.55
CA LYS A 152 -11.51 -6.14 -22.50
C LYS A 152 -11.21 -5.75 -21.06
N VAL A 153 -9.95 -5.39 -20.79
CA VAL A 153 -9.58 -4.76 -19.51
C VAL A 153 -10.04 -3.31 -19.51
N VAL A 154 -10.92 -2.98 -18.56
CA VAL A 154 -11.45 -1.63 -18.35
C VAL A 154 -10.53 -0.83 -17.45
N TRP A 155 -10.03 -1.47 -16.39
CA TRP A 155 -9.10 -0.88 -15.44
C TRP A 155 -8.17 -1.96 -14.89
N GLN A 156 -6.92 -1.60 -14.64
CA GLN A 156 -5.89 -2.47 -14.08
C GLN A 156 -5.16 -1.71 -12.99
N ASN A 157 -5.00 -2.33 -11.83
CA ASN A 157 -4.18 -1.79 -10.75
C ASN A 157 -2.72 -1.71 -11.23
N PRO A 158 -2.09 -0.52 -11.25
CA PRO A 158 -0.70 -0.36 -11.69
C PRO A 158 0.31 -0.99 -10.72
N ALA A 159 -0.09 -1.27 -9.47
CA ALA A 159 0.78 -1.81 -8.43
C ALA A 159 0.07 -2.91 -7.60
N PRO A 160 -0.24 -4.08 -8.20
CA PRO A 160 -1.07 -5.12 -7.58
C PRO A 160 -0.42 -5.86 -6.41
N SER A 161 0.90 -5.68 -6.22
CA SER A 161 1.69 -6.26 -5.13
C SER A 161 2.16 -5.21 -4.12
N PHE A 162 1.77 -3.95 -4.28
CA PHE A 162 2.21 -2.88 -3.38
C PHE A 162 1.18 -2.70 -2.26
N THR A 163 1.51 -3.23 -1.08
CA THR A 163 0.87 -2.84 0.17
C THR A 163 1.56 -1.56 0.65
N ASN A 164 0.82 -0.46 0.74
CA ASN A 164 1.27 0.72 1.46
C ASN A 164 1.27 0.40 2.97
N ASP A 165 2.17 -0.46 3.47
CA ASP A 165 2.19 -0.80 4.90
C ASP A 165 3.58 -0.79 5.55
N LEU A 166 3.58 -0.09 6.69
CA LEU A 166 4.26 -0.32 7.98
C LEU A 166 5.64 -0.98 7.99
N ILE A 167 6.63 -0.21 8.47
CA ILE A 167 7.94 -0.72 8.92
C ILE A 167 7.96 -0.66 10.45
N VAL A 168 8.20 -1.78 11.12
CA VAL A 168 8.63 -1.82 12.53
C VAL A 168 9.70 -2.90 12.68
N GLU A 169 10.95 -2.50 12.91
CA GLU A 169 12.07 -3.38 13.23
C GLU A 169 12.41 -3.30 14.73
N VAL A 170 12.46 -4.46 15.43
CA VAL A 170 13.27 -4.69 16.65
C VAL A 170 13.61 -6.19 16.74
N PRO A 171 14.88 -6.60 16.98
CA PRO A 171 15.23 -8.01 17.18
C PRO A 171 14.67 -8.56 18.51
N LYS A 172 14.14 -9.81 18.51
CA LYS A 172 13.61 -10.47 19.73
C LYS A 172 14.32 -11.80 20.07
N PRO A 173 14.57 -12.08 21.37
CA PRO A 173 15.08 -13.39 21.81
C PRO A 173 14.02 -14.49 21.65
N GLY A 174 14.39 -15.66 21.12
CA GLY A 174 13.55 -16.86 21.06
C GLY A 174 12.92 -17.19 19.70
N PHE A 175 13.12 -16.35 18.67
CA PHE A 175 12.68 -16.61 17.29
C PHE A 175 13.89 -16.79 16.36
N GLY A 176 13.74 -17.63 15.32
CA GLY A 176 14.85 -18.04 14.44
C GLY A 176 15.60 -16.88 13.78
N ASN A 177 14.89 -15.99 13.07
CA ASN A 177 15.41 -14.69 12.65
C ASN A 177 14.27 -13.69 12.45
N SER A 178 14.56 -12.39 12.57
CA SER A 178 13.63 -11.27 12.32
C SER A 178 13.91 -10.62 10.95
N ASN A 179 14.31 -11.42 9.95
CA ASN A 179 14.67 -10.88 8.64
C ASN A 179 13.40 -10.45 7.90
N ASP A 180 13.12 -9.16 7.90
CA ASP A 180 11.99 -8.58 7.16
C ASP A 180 12.35 -8.29 5.69
N GLY A 181 11.38 -7.77 4.93
CA GLY A 181 11.60 -7.39 3.53
C GLY A 181 12.69 -6.31 3.35
N ASN A 182 12.98 -5.48 4.36
CA ASN A 182 14.04 -4.48 4.29
C ASN A 182 15.42 -5.12 4.40
N ILE A 183 15.61 -6.05 5.33
CA ILE A 183 16.83 -6.84 5.49
C ILE A 183 17.10 -7.66 4.23
N ALA A 184 16.08 -8.31 3.67
CA ALA A 184 16.21 -9.04 2.41
C ALA A 184 16.62 -8.11 1.24
N ARG A 185 16.00 -6.92 1.12
CA ARG A 185 16.37 -5.93 0.09
C ARG A 185 17.82 -5.48 0.23
N ARG A 186 18.27 -5.20 1.46
CA ARG A 186 19.65 -4.77 1.71
C ARG A 186 20.67 -5.88 1.42
N PHE A 187 20.35 -7.13 1.78
CA PHE A 187 21.17 -8.29 1.49
C PHE A 187 21.48 -8.42 -0.01
N PHE A 188 20.47 -8.27 -0.87
CA PHE A 188 20.68 -8.34 -2.31
C PHE A 188 21.26 -7.06 -2.92
N LYS A 189 20.96 -5.88 -2.36
CA LYS A 189 21.55 -4.59 -2.80
C LYS A 189 23.05 -4.55 -2.56
N GLU A 190 23.50 -5.07 -1.43
CA GLU A 190 24.91 -5.16 -1.03
C GLU A 190 25.44 -6.59 -1.25
N ALA A 191 25.21 -7.15 -2.44
CA ALA A 191 25.51 -8.56 -2.75
C ALA A 191 26.99 -8.93 -2.53
N GLU A 192 27.93 -8.03 -2.80
CA GLU A 192 29.38 -8.25 -2.62
C GLU A 192 29.73 -8.39 -1.13
N VAL A 193 29.27 -7.43 -0.33
CA VAL A 193 29.42 -7.44 1.14
C VAL A 193 28.75 -8.67 1.74
N SER A 194 27.55 -9.02 1.26
CA SER A 194 26.80 -10.18 1.74
C SER A 194 27.48 -11.51 1.38
N ALA A 195 28.02 -11.62 0.17
CA ALA A 195 28.80 -12.78 -0.30
C ALA A 195 30.05 -12.98 0.55
N GLU A 196 30.79 -11.90 0.81
CA GLU A 196 32.00 -11.92 1.63
C GLU A 196 31.70 -12.34 3.08
N ILE A 197 30.71 -11.69 3.73
CA ILE A 197 30.35 -11.96 5.12
C ILE A 197 29.82 -13.39 5.29
N LYS A 198 28.95 -13.85 4.39
CA LYS A 198 28.32 -15.17 4.48
C LYS A 198 29.13 -16.28 3.82
N LYS A 199 30.26 -15.95 3.17
CA LYS A 199 31.08 -16.87 2.37
C LYS A 199 30.25 -17.61 1.33
N LEU A 200 29.37 -16.88 0.65
CA LEU A 200 28.51 -17.38 -0.41
C LEU A 200 29.03 -16.96 -1.78
N ASP A 201 28.68 -17.72 -2.81
CA ASP A 201 28.99 -17.33 -4.17
C ASP A 201 28.23 -16.05 -4.56
N LEU A 202 29.01 -15.03 -4.95
CA LEU A 202 28.49 -13.76 -5.41
C LEU A 202 27.59 -13.91 -6.65
N THR A 203 27.95 -14.85 -7.54
CA THR A 203 27.19 -15.08 -8.77
C THR A 203 25.80 -15.61 -8.41
N LEU A 204 25.72 -16.59 -7.52
CA LEU A 204 24.46 -17.12 -7.01
C LEU A 204 23.59 -16.03 -6.37
N ILE A 205 24.15 -15.18 -5.50
CA ILE A 205 23.38 -14.07 -4.88
C ILE A 205 22.82 -13.12 -5.95
N LYS A 206 23.64 -12.73 -6.94
CA LYS A 206 23.20 -11.87 -8.04
C LYS A 206 22.11 -12.53 -8.89
N ARG A 207 22.22 -13.83 -9.16
CA ARG A 207 21.21 -14.58 -9.93
C ARG A 207 19.89 -14.71 -9.17
N LEU A 208 19.94 -14.99 -7.88
CA LEU A 208 18.75 -15.00 -7.01
C LEU A 208 18.09 -13.62 -6.98
N HIS A 209 18.87 -12.54 -6.88
CA HIS A 209 18.33 -11.17 -6.97
C HIS A 209 17.59 -10.93 -8.30
N ASN A 210 18.21 -11.32 -9.42
CA ASN A 210 17.62 -11.18 -10.75
C ASN A 210 16.36 -12.03 -10.96
N ILE A 211 16.18 -13.12 -10.20
CA ILE A 211 14.95 -13.93 -10.21
C ILE A 211 13.86 -13.22 -9.39
N LEU A 212 14.22 -12.65 -8.23
CA LEU A 212 13.28 -11.98 -7.34
C LEU A 212 12.74 -10.67 -7.92
N ILE A 213 13.53 -9.93 -8.71
CA ILE A 213 13.10 -8.67 -9.33
C ILE A 213 11.85 -8.86 -10.23
N PRO A 214 11.85 -9.74 -11.26
CA PRO A 214 10.67 -10.00 -12.08
C PRO A 214 9.47 -10.50 -11.28
N VAL A 215 9.70 -11.41 -10.31
CA VAL A 215 8.62 -11.97 -9.47
C VAL A 215 7.94 -10.88 -8.64
N ALA A 216 8.71 -9.95 -8.08
CA ALA A 216 8.19 -8.83 -7.30
C ALA A 216 7.69 -7.66 -8.18
N SER A 217 8.03 -7.63 -9.47
CA SER A 217 7.76 -6.48 -10.35
C SER A 217 6.29 -6.26 -10.67
N GLY A 218 5.44 -7.28 -10.59
CA GLY A 218 4.05 -7.23 -11.04
C GLY A 218 3.86 -7.10 -12.57
N HIS A 219 4.94 -7.17 -13.36
CA HIS A 219 4.90 -7.08 -14.83
C HIS A 219 4.75 -8.45 -15.49
N LYS A 220 4.33 -8.47 -16.77
CA LYS A 220 4.27 -9.71 -17.54
C LYS A 220 5.69 -10.25 -17.78
N ILE A 221 5.92 -11.48 -17.32
CA ILE A 221 7.22 -12.16 -17.46
C ILE A 221 7.19 -13.04 -18.72
N ASN A 222 8.26 -13.02 -19.51
CA ASN A 222 8.46 -14.02 -20.57
C ASN A 222 8.83 -15.36 -19.91
N VAL A 223 7.86 -16.28 -19.88
CA VAL A 223 7.94 -17.55 -19.13
C VAL A 223 9.08 -18.44 -19.63
N GLU A 224 9.34 -18.49 -20.94
CA GLU A 224 10.40 -19.32 -21.51
C GLU A 224 11.79 -18.83 -21.09
N LYS A 225 12.05 -17.52 -21.24
CA LYS A 225 13.32 -16.91 -20.83
C LYS A 225 13.54 -17.00 -19.32
N PHE A 226 12.49 -16.76 -18.54
CA PHE A 226 12.56 -16.83 -17.07
C PHE A 226 12.83 -18.27 -16.60
N THR A 227 12.14 -19.26 -17.16
CA THR A 227 12.36 -20.68 -16.88
C THR A 227 13.80 -21.08 -17.18
N LYS A 228 14.33 -20.72 -18.36
CA LYS A 228 15.73 -21.00 -18.71
C LYS A 228 16.70 -20.36 -17.72
N TYR A 229 16.48 -19.11 -17.34
CA TYR A 229 17.34 -18.40 -16.37
C TYR A 229 17.32 -19.07 -14.99
N CYS A 230 16.15 -19.53 -14.52
CA CYS A 230 16.03 -20.29 -13.27
C CYS A 230 16.76 -21.63 -13.35
N GLN A 231 16.60 -22.37 -14.45
CA GLN A 231 17.31 -23.65 -14.67
C GLN A 231 18.83 -23.46 -14.70
N ASP A 232 19.32 -22.43 -15.38
CA ASP A 232 20.74 -22.09 -15.43
C ASP A 232 21.27 -21.60 -14.06
N THR A 233 20.39 -21.16 -13.15
CA THR A 233 20.75 -20.76 -11.77
C THR A 233 20.79 -21.94 -10.81
N ALA A 234 20.03 -23.00 -11.10
CA ALA A 234 19.95 -24.20 -10.28
C ALA A 234 21.08 -25.20 -10.56
N ARG A 235 21.84 -25.00 -11.64
CA ARG A 235 23.03 -25.78 -11.99
C ARG A 235 24.25 -25.26 -11.23
#